data_AF-A0A7W4GGC2-F1
#
_entry.id   AF-A0A7W4GGC2-F1
#
_cell.length_a   1.000
_cell.length_b   1.000
_cell.length_c   1.000
_cell.angle_alpha   90.00
_cell.angle_beta   90.00
_cell.angle_gamma   90.00
#
_symmetry.space_group_name_H-M   'P 1'
#
loop_
_entity.id
_entity.type
_entity.pdbx_description
1 polymer ?
#
loop_
_entity_poly.entity_id
_entity_poly.type
_entity_poly.pdbx_seq_one_letter_code
_entity_poly.pdbx_strand_id
1 'polypeptide(L)'
;MHNKCIAFVLFGIVAITSCFANAAGITPLGNHLKGALYSEVSNQTVKPQFPALYIYDVKTEQFLSKQDAESYLSTLNDQPLWTEVMQQWVKDSSHFSTTNKAFKQAVPTLDFTQEYIVFFDNLPEPMLEQFAAMDPNLVARDSLVKSVLAQLDNANSYTTY
;
A
#
# COMPACT_ATOMS: atom_id res chain seq x y z
N MET A 1 -13.81 -6.31 71.56
CA MET A 1 -14.66 -6.59 70.40
C MET A 1 -14.49 -5.47 69.38
N HIS A 2 -14.42 -5.85 68.10
CA HIS A 2 -14.38 -5.01 66.87
C HIS A 2 -13.02 -4.53 66.35
N ASN A 3 -12.38 -5.45 65.61
CA ASN A 3 -11.77 -5.32 64.27
C ASN A 3 -11.66 -3.92 63.66
N LYS A 4 -10.47 -3.59 63.14
CA LYS A 4 -10.30 -3.09 61.76
C LYS A 4 -8.98 -3.58 61.15
N CYS A 5 -9.08 -4.52 60.21
CA CYS A 5 -8.05 -4.83 59.22
C CYS A 5 -7.81 -3.59 58.34
N ILE A 6 -6.56 -3.21 58.14
CA ILE A 6 -6.16 -2.27 57.08
C ILE A 6 -5.42 -3.10 56.03
N ALA A 7 -6.10 -3.37 54.92
CA ALA A 7 -5.49 -3.93 53.72
C ALA A 7 -4.79 -2.79 52.97
N PHE A 8 -3.46 -2.87 52.85
CA PHE A 8 -2.70 -2.04 51.92
C PHE A 8 -2.89 -2.60 50.51
N VAL A 9 -3.64 -1.86 49.68
CA VAL A 9 -3.77 -2.13 48.25
C VAL A 9 -2.51 -1.62 47.56
N LEU A 10 -1.71 -2.54 47.03
CA LEU A 10 -0.57 -2.24 46.18
C LEU A 10 -1.09 -1.84 44.79
N PHE A 11 -0.96 -0.57 44.41
CA PHE A 11 -1.20 -0.11 43.04
C PHE A 11 0.04 -0.43 42.19
N GLY A 12 -0.04 -1.51 41.42
CA GLY A 12 0.91 -1.79 40.35
C GLY A 12 0.64 -0.85 39.18
N ILE A 13 1.48 0.17 39.00
CA ILE A 13 1.51 0.95 37.77
C ILE A 13 2.23 0.09 36.73
N VAL A 14 1.47 -0.66 35.93
CA VAL A 14 1.97 -1.25 34.69
C VAL A 14 2.09 -0.12 33.69
N ALA A 15 3.31 0.41 33.54
CA ALA A 15 3.65 1.28 32.42
C ALA A 15 3.62 0.43 31.14
N ILE A 16 2.50 0.48 30.43
CA ILE A 16 2.43 -0.04 29.06
C ILE A 16 3.23 0.95 28.21
N THR A 17 4.52 0.68 28.05
CA THR A 17 5.30 1.30 26.98
C THR A 17 4.78 0.72 25.68
N SER A 18 3.84 1.42 25.05
CA SER A 18 3.49 1.20 23.65
C SER A 18 4.74 1.53 22.83
N CYS A 19 5.60 0.53 22.62
CA CYS A 19 6.57 0.58 21.55
C CYS A 19 5.74 0.65 20.27
N PHE A 20 5.60 1.84 19.70
CA PHE A 20 5.27 1.98 18.30
C PHE A 20 6.44 1.36 17.53
N ALA A 21 6.37 0.05 17.28
CA ALA A 21 7.16 -0.57 16.24
C ALA A 21 6.81 0.22 14.98
N ASN A 22 7.80 0.91 14.40
CA ASN A 22 7.63 1.51 13.08
C ASN A 22 7.09 0.42 12.16
N ALA A 23 5.83 0.56 11.73
CA ALA A 23 5.27 -0.30 10.70
C ALA A 23 6.26 -0.28 9.53
N ALA A 24 6.55 -1.45 8.96
CA ALA A 24 7.40 -1.57 7.80
C ALA A 24 6.86 -0.61 6.73
N GLY A 25 7.59 0.47 6.45
CA GLY A 25 7.15 1.48 5.50
C GLY A 25 7.07 0.86 4.10
N ILE A 26 6.14 1.36 3.28
CA ILE A 26 6.12 1.02 1.85
C ILE A 26 7.37 1.58 1.19
N THR A 27 7.98 0.80 0.31
CA THR A 27 9.27 1.18 -0.30
C THR A 27 9.04 2.18 -1.44
N PRO A 28 9.65 3.39 -1.39
CA PRO A 28 9.57 4.32 -2.51
C PRO A 28 10.49 3.91 -3.66
N LEU A 29 9.96 3.87 -4.89
CA LEU A 29 10.76 3.68 -6.11
C LEU A 29 11.43 4.97 -6.57
N GLY A 30 10.75 6.11 -6.36
CA GLY A 30 11.15 7.39 -6.93
C GLY A 30 10.88 7.54 -8.42
N ASN A 31 10.83 8.79 -8.86
CA ASN A 31 10.43 9.18 -10.23
C ASN A 31 11.22 8.49 -11.36
N HIS A 32 12.53 8.24 -11.16
CA HIS A 32 13.36 7.58 -12.17
C HIS A 32 12.89 6.14 -12.42
N LEU A 33 12.68 5.37 -11.35
CA LEU A 33 12.23 3.98 -11.45
C LEU A 33 10.75 3.86 -11.80
N LYS A 34 9.92 4.85 -11.44
CA LYS A 34 8.55 4.98 -11.98
C LYS A 34 8.56 5.04 -13.51
N GLY A 35 9.44 5.85 -14.10
CA GLY A 35 9.60 5.93 -15.55
C GLY A 35 10.00 4.59 -16.16
N ALA A 36 11.01 3.93 -15.57
CA ALA A 36 11.46 2.61 -16.02
C ALA A 36 10.36 1.54 -15.91
N LEU A 37 9.59 1.54 -14.82
CA LEU A 37 8.43 0.66 -14.63
C LEU A 37 7.44 0.80 -15.78
N TYR A 38 6.98 2.03 -16.06
CA TYR A 38 5.96 2.21 -17.10
C TYR A 38 6.49 1.94 -18.50
N SER A 39 7.75 2.26 -18.79
CA SER A 39 8.38 1.92 -20.07
C SER A 39 8.54 0.41 -20.28
N GLU A 40 8.73 -0.35 -19.20
CA GLU A 40 8.85 -1.81 -19.26
C GLU A 40 7.48 -2.49 -19.42
N VAL A 41 6.49 -2.07 -18.62
CA VAL A 41 5.22 -2.81 -18.56
C VAL A 41 4.19 -2.32 -19.56
N SER A 42 4.26 -1.07 -20.03
CA SER A 42 3.22 -0.45 -20.84
C SER A 42 3.72 0.01 -22.20
N ASN A 43 2.97 -0.34 -23.24
CA ASN A 43 3.14 0.20 -24.59
C ASN A 43 2.24 1.43 -24.86
N GLN A 44 1.50 1.91 -23.85
CA GLN A 44 0.57 3.02 -24.03
C GLN A 44 1.28 4.38 -23.99
N THR A 45 0.83 5.28 -24.87
CA THR A 45 1.27 6.68 -24.93
C THR A 45 0.45 7.61 -24.02
N VAL A 46 -0.65 7.09 -23.45
CA VAL A 46 -1.53 7.84 -22.55
C VAL A 46 -0.91 7.84 -21.15
N LYS A 47 -0.89 9.02 -20.50
CA LYS A 47 -0.36 9.15 -19.13
C LYS A 47 -1.23 8.34 -18.15
N PRO A 48 -0.61 7.55 -17.24
CA PRO A 48 -1.33 6.91 -16.15
C PRO A 48 -2.13 7.93 -15.34
N GLN A 49 -3.34 7.56 -14.93
CA GLN A 49 -4.15 8.36 -14.02
C GLN A 49 -3.76 8.02 -12.58
N PHE A 50 -3.29 9.00 -11.83
CA PHE A 50 -3.05 8.88 -10.40
C PHE A 50 -4.27 9.40 -9.59
N PRO A 51 -4.51 8.88 -8.38
CA PRO A 51 -3.87 7.72 -7.79
C PRO A 51 -4.29 6.39 -8.47
N ALA A 52 -3.38 5.42 -8.48
CA ALA A 52 -3.64 4.08 -9.01
C ALA A 52 -3.01 2.97 -8.15
N LEU A 53 -3.68 1.82 -8.11
CA LEU A 53 -3.20 0.57 -7.55
C LEU A 53 -3.12 -0.48 -8.66
N TYR A 54 -1.96 -1.12 -8.76
CA TYR A 54 -1.71 -2.24 -9.67
C TYR A 54 -1.09 -3.39 -8.90
N ILE A 55 -1.40 -4.62 -9.31
CA ILE A 55 -0.93 -5.83 -8.64
C ILE A 55 -0.33 -6.75 -9.68
N TYR A 56 0.91 -7.15 -9.46
CA TYR A 56 1.64 -8.08 -10.28
C TYR A 56 1.77 -9.42 -9.55
N ASP A 57 1.36 -10.50 -10.19
CA ASP A 57 1.54 -11.87 -9.73
C ASP A 57 2.89 -12.38 -10.25
N VAL A 58 3.80 -12.62 -9.31
CA VAL A 58 5.17 -13.06 -9.60
C VAL A 58 5.20 -14.47 -10.19
N LYS A 59 4.26 -15.33 -9.79
CA LYS A 59 4.24 -16.72 -10.22
C LYS A 59 3.70 -16.85 -11.64
N THR A 60 2.66 -16.11 -11.99
CA THR A 60 2.06 -16.13 -13.33
C THR A 60 2.71 -15.15 -14.30
N GLU A 61 3.55 -14.25 -13.78
CA GLU A 61 4.18 -13.15 -14.53
C GLU A 61 3.18 -12.22 -15.20
N GLN A 62 2.04 -11.97 -14.55
CA GLN A 62 0.94 -11.18 -15.09
C GLN A 62 0.53 -10.09 -14.12
N PHE A 63 0.07 -8.96 -14.65
CA PHE A 63 -0.72 -8.04 -13.84
C PHE A 63 -2.12 -8.60 -13.67
N LEU A 64 -2.66 -8.50 -12.46
CA LEU A 64 -4.05 -8.87 -12.20
C LEU A 64 -4.98 -7.97 -13.03
N SER A 65 -6.12 -8.54 -13.44
CA SER A 65 -7.21 -7.74 -13.99
C SER A 65 -7.74 -6.78 -12.93
N LYS A 66 -8.46 -5.72 -13.34
CA LYS A 66 -9.11 -4.82 -12.38
C LYS A 66 -9.97 -5.58 -11.36
N GLN A 67 -10.76 -6.54 -11.85
CA GLN A 67 -11.67 -7.33 -11.02
C GLN A 67 -10.91 -8.21 -10.03
N ASP A 68 -9.84 -8.87 -10.47
CA ASP A 68 -9.05 -9.74 -9.59
C ASP A 68 -8.26 -8.93 -8.56
N ALA A 69 -7.76 -7.76 -8.93
CA ALA A 69 -7.11 -6.83 -8.02
C ALA A 69 -8.07 -6.29 -6.96
N GLU A 70 -9.28 -5.87 -7.34
CA GLU A 70 -10.33 -5.48 -6.40
C GLU A 70 -10.70 -6.64 -5.47
N SER A 71 -10.84 -7.85 -6.02
CA SER A 71 -11.15 -9.04 -5.23
C SER A 71 -10.06 -9.33 -4.20
N TYR A 72 -8.79 -9.34 -4.59
CA TYR A 72 -7.66 -9.54 -3.68
C TYR A 72 -7.63 -8.47 -2.59
N LEU A 73 -7.65 -7.18 -2.98
CA LEU A 73 -7.49 -6.09 -2.03
C LEU A 73 -8.69 -5.93 -1.08
N SER A 74 -9.90 -6.28 -1.51
CA SER A 74 -11.10 -6.24 -0.66
C SER A 74 -10.99 -7.14 0.58
N THR A 75 -10.14 -8.18 0.53
CA THR A 75 -9.91 -9.09 1.67
C THR A 75 -9.02 -8.49 2.76
N LEU A 76 -8.35 -7.36 2.49
CA LEU A 76 -7.30 -6.82 3.34
C LEU A 76 -7.82 -5.87 4.42
N ASN A 77 -8.99 -5.26 4.22
CA ASN A 77 -9.55 -4.29 5.14
C ASN A 77 -11.06 -4.07 4.92
N ASP A 78 -11.83 -3.91 6.00
CA ASP A 78 -13.29 -3.74 5.92
C ASP A 78 -13.75 -2.29 6.15
N GLN A 79 -12.83 -1.32 6.29
CA GLN A 79 -13.21 0.08 6.48
C GLN A 79 -13.94 0.63 5.24
N PRO A 80 -15.03 1.42 5.41
CA PRO A 80 -15.75 2.00 4.26
C PRO A 80 -14.85 2.80 3.31
N LEU A 81 -13.88 3.53 3.88
CA LEU A 81 -12.92 4.33 3.11
C LEU A 81 -12.00 3.44 2.24
N TRP A 82 -11.72 2.20 2.66
CA TRP A 82 -11.00 1.23 1.85
C TRP A 82 -11.81 0.79 0.64
N THR A 83 -13.10 0.53 0.83
CA THR A 83 -14.01 0.20 -0.29
C THR A 83 -14.03 1.31 -1.34
N GLU A 84 -14.05 2.57 -0.92
CA GLU A 84 -13.96 3.72 -1.84
C GLU A 84 -12.63 3.74 -2.61
N VAL A 85 -11.51 3.46 -1.95
CA VAL A 85 -10.20 3.32 -2.61
C VAL A 85 -10.25 2.22 -3.66
N MET A 86 -10.82 1.05 -3.35
CA MET A 86 -10.87 -0.06 -4.31
C MET A 86 -11.60 0.32 -5.59
N GLN A 87 -12.76 0.97 -5.46
CA GLN A 87 -13.58 1.37 -6.59
C GLN A 87 -12.91 2.45 -7.46
N GLN A 88 -12.18 3.38 -6.83
CA GLN A 88 -11.67 4.57 -7.50
C GLN A 88 -10.21 4.44 -7.95
N TRP A 89 -9.37 3.76 -7.17
CA TRP A 89 -7.92 3.75 -7.34
C TRP A 89 -7.41 2.43 -7.93
N VAL A 90 -8.16 1.32 -7.87
CA VAL A 90 -7.78 0.14 -8.67
C VAL A 90 -8.08 0.43 -10.14
N LYS A 91 -7.03 0.43 -10.97
CA LYS A 91 -7.12 0.73 -12.40
C LYS A 91 -6.95 -0.53 -13.21
N ASP A 92 -7.44 -0.50 -14.45
CA ASP A 92 -7.20 -1.60 -15.38
C ASP A 92 -5.72 -1.67 -15.77
N SER A 93 -5.13 -2.85 -15.59
CA SER A 93 -3.77 -3.21 -15.99
C SER A 93 -3.72 -4.30 -17.05
N SER A 94 -4.84 -4.61 -17.73
CA SER A 94 -4.90 -5.63 -18.79
C SER A 94 -3.93 -5.37 -19.95
N HIS A 95 -3.50 -4.13 -20.12
CA HIS A 95 -2.55 -3.71 -21.15
C HIS A 95 -1.09 -3.74 -20.67
N PHE A 96 -0.84 -4.04 -19.39
CA PHE A 96 0.50 -4.22 -18.87
C PHE A 96 0.98 -5.65 -19.11
N SER A 97 2.23 -5.78 -19.56
CA SER A 97 2.85 -7.08 -19.79
C SER A 97 4.36 -6.98 -19.59
N THR A 98 4.93 -7.94 -18.86
CA THR A 98 6.37 -8.09 -18.68
C THR A 98 6.67 -9.52 -18.21
N THR A 99 7.94 -9.85 -17.98
CA THR A 99 8.37 -11.09 -17.31
C THR A 99 9.13 -10.71 -16.04
N ASN A 100 9.26 -11.61 -15.06
CA ASN A 100 10.04 -11.30 -13.85
C ASN A 100 11.46 -10.85 -14.18
N LYS A 101 12.07 -11.49 -15.19
CA LYS A 101 13.41 -11.16 -15.66
C LYS A 101 13.50 -9.75 -16.22
N ALA A 102 12.61 -9.40 -17.16
CA ALA A 102 12.64 -8.08 -17.78
C ALA A 102 12.26 -6.99 -16.76
N PHE A 103 11.30 -7.27 -15.89
CA PHE A 103 10.88 -6.34 -14.85
C PHE A 103 11.99 -6.07 -13.82
N LYS A 104 12.71 -7.11 -13.36
CA LYS A 104 13.88 -6.97 -12.49
C LYS A 104 15.02 -6.22 -13.16
N GLN A 105 15.19 -6.33 -14.48
CA GLN A 105 16.19 -5.58 -15.23
C GLN A 105 15.85 -4.09 -15.30
N ALA A 106 14.58 -3.77 -15.57
CA ALA A 106 14.11 -2.39 -15.65
C ALA A 106 14.06 -1.70 -14.27
N VAL A 107 13.63 -2.44 -13.24
CA VAL A 107 13.48 -1.93 -11.86
C VAL A 107 14.23 -2.85 -10.87
N PRO A 108 15.56 -2.69 -10.73
CA PRO A 108 16.40 -3.60 -9.94
C PRO A 108 16.05 -3.67 -8.44
N THR A 109 15.33 -2.69 -7.91
CA THR A 109 14.91 -2.63 -6.52
C THR A 109 13.71 -3.54 -6.22
N LEU A 110 13.00 -4.04 -7.24
CA LEU A 110 11.85 -4.92 -7.01
C LEU A 110 12.27 -6.26 -6.42
N ASP A 111 11.62 -6.63 -5.34
CA ASP A 111 11.71 -7.95 -4.73
C ASP A 111 10.57 -8.85 -5.20
N PHE A 112 10.93 -10.02 -5.72
CA PHE A 112 10.06 -11.05 -6.28
C PHE A 112 9.95 -12.27 -5.36
N THR A 113 10.33 -12.13 -4.09
CA THR A 113 10.22 -13.21 -3.09
C THR A 113 8.79 -13.52 -2.69
N GLN A 114 7.92 -12.52 -2.75
CA GLN A 114 6.51 -12.62 -2.40
C GLN A 114 5.65 -12.99 -3.61
N GLU A 115 4.46 -13.53 -3.34
CA GLU A 115 3.51 -13.92 -4.39
C GLU A 115 3.10 -12.72 -5.25
N TYR A 116 2.84 -11.59 -4.58
CA TYR A 116 2.40 -10.36 -5.22
C TYR A 116 3.40 -9.22 -5.06
N ILE A 117 3.40 -8.34 -6.05
CA ILE A 117 3.99 -7.01 -5.94
C ILE A 117 2.87 -5.98 -6.13
N VAL A 118 2.68 -5.10 -5.15
CA VAL A 118 1.67 -4.05 -5.19
C VAL A 118 2.34 -2.71 -5.50
N PHE A 119 1.88 -2.06 -6.56
CA PHE A 119 2.31 -0.71 -6.93
C PHE A 119 1.22 0.28 -6.57
N PHE A 120 1.54 1.19 -5.67
CA PHE A 120 0.73 2.36 -5.35
C PHE A 120 1.30 3.58 -6.08
N ASP A 121 0.71 3.90 -7.23
CA ASP A 121 1.05 5.10 -7.99
C ASP A 121 0.29 6.30 -7.45
N ASN A 122 0.92 7.06 -6.56
CA ASN A 122 0.32 8.19 -5.86
C ASN A 122 1.15 9.48 -5.98
N LEU A 123 0.74 10.52 -5.26
CA LEU A 123 1.43 11.80 -5.20
C LEU A 123 2.24 11.94 -3.91
N PRO A 124 3.40 12.60 -3.92
CA PRO A 124 4.14 12.89 -2.70
C PRO A 124 3.30 13.77 -1.77
N GLU A 125 3.51 13.61 -0.46
CA GLU A 125 2.71 14.23 0.60
C GLU A 125 2.46 15.75 0.42
N PRO A 126 3.46 16.59 0.07
CA PRO A 126 3.21 18.02 -0.15
C PRO A 126 2.25 18.32 -1.31
N MET A 127 2.15 17.43 -2.30
CA MET A 127 1.19 17.59 -3.39
C MET A 127 -0.21 17.12 -2.98
N LEU A 128 -0.33 16.05 -2.18
CA LEU A 128 -1.63 15.58 -1.66
C LEU A 128 -2.33 16.69 -0.87
N GLU A 129 -1.58 17.42 -0.03
CA GLU A 129 -2.11 18.55 0.74
C GLU A 129 -2.66 19.67 -0.16
N GLN A 130 -1.99 19.95 -1.29
CA GLN A 130 -2.44 20.97 -2.25
C GLN A 130 -3.77 20.60 -2.91
N PHE A 131 -4.05 19.30 -3.07
CA PHE A 131 -5.28 18.79 -3.66
C PHE A 131 -6.38 18.49 -2.64
N ALA A 132 -6.12 18.60 -1.34
CA ALA A 132 -7.10 18.32 -0.29
C ALA A 132 -8.37 19.19 -0.39
N ALA A 133 -8.28 20.39 -0.97
CA ALA A 133 -9.43 21.26 -1.20
C ALA A 133 -10.38 20.73 -2.30
N MET A 134 -9.87 19.93 -3.24
CA MET A 134 -10.68 19.31 -4.30
C MET A 134 -11.26 17.97 -3.84
N ASP A 135 -10.58 17.31 -2.92
CA ASP A 135 -10.94 16.00 -2.39
C ASP A 135 -10.55 15.90 -0.91
N PRO A 136 -11.49 16.15 0.02
CA PRO A 136 -11.19 16.23 1.44
C PRO A 136 -10.73 14.90 2.04
N ASN A 137 -11.00 13.77 1.37
CA ASN A 137 -10.62 12.44 1.82
C ASN A 137 -9.31 11.94 1.20
N LEU A 138 -8.65 12.73 0.33
CA LEU A 138 -7.46 12.30 -0.40
C LEU A 138 -6.32 11.85 0.52
N VAL A 139 -5.98 12.68 1.52
CA VAL A 139 -4.90 12.40 2.49
C VAL A 139 -5.24 11.21 3.38
N ALA A 140 -6.50 11.12 3.82
CA ALA A 140 -6.97 10.00 4.64
C ALA A 140 -6.92 8.68 3.88
N ARG A 141 -7.33 8.66 2.60
CA ARG A 141 -7.23 7.49 1.73
C ARG A 141 -5.79 7.09 1.46
N ASP A 142 -4.92 8.03 1.15
CA ASP A 142 -3.48 7.75 0.94
C ASP A 142 -2.85 7.11 2.18
N SER A 143 -3.13 7.67 3.36
CA SER A 143 -2.65 7.15 4.64
C SER A 143 -3.19 5.75 4.93
N LEU A 144 -4.47 5.50 4.64
CA LEU A 144 -5.10 4.20 4.80
C LEU A 144 -4.45 3.15 3.88
N VAL A 145 -4.25 3.47 2.59
CA VAL A 145 -3.56 2.58 1.65
C VAL A 145 -2.17 2.26 2.17
N LYS A 146 -1.43 3.28 2.60
CA LYS A 146 -0.09 3.08 3.15
C LYS A 146 -0.08 2.12 4.34
N SER A 147 -1.01 2.31 5.26
CA SER A 147 -1.14 1.47 6.45
C SER A 147 -1.52 0.02 6.12
N VAL A 148 -2.43 -0.20 5.17
CA VAL A 148 -2.87 -1.56 4.78
C VAL A 148 -1.74 -2.30 4.07
N LEU A 149 -1.11 -1.67 3.08
CA LEU A 149 -0.06 -2.31 2.29
C LEU A 149 1.24 -2.56 3.09
N ALA A 150 1.51 -1.74 4.11
CA ALA A 150 2.63 -1.93 5.06
C ALA A 150 2.50 -3.19 5.93
N GLN A 151 1.30 -3.78 6.02
CA GLN A 151 1.01 -4.95 6.85
C GLN A 151 0.93 -6.25 6.04
N LEU A 152 1.22 -6.20 4.73
CA LEU A 152 1.15 -7.39 3.87
C LEU A 152 2.36 -8.28 4.04
N ASP A 153 2.11 -9.51 4.47
CA ASP A 153 3.14 -10.55 4.59
C ASP A 153 3.35 -11.32 3.27
N ASN A 154 2.36 -11.29 2.37
CA ASN A 154 2.35 -12.03 1.10
C ASN A 154 2.62 -11.17 -0.13
N ALA A 155 2.94 -9.89 0.06
CA ALA A 155 3.18 -8.95 -1.03
C ALA A 155 4.28 -7.95 -0.72
N ASN A 156 5.10 -7.64 -1.71
CA ASN A 156 6.03 -6.51 -1.63
C ASN A 156 5.34 -5.25 -2.16
N SER A 157 5.28 -4.19 -1.36
CA SER A 157 4.53 -2.98 -1.70
C SER A 157 5.45 -1.79 -1.98
N TYR A 158 5.13 -1.03 -3.04
CA TYR A 158 5.95 0.10 -3.49
C TYR A 158 5.11 1.35 -3.79
N THR A 159 5.59 2.52 -3.37
CA THR A 159 5.12 3.81 -3.91
C THR A 159 5.97 4.23 -5.10
N THR A 160 5.41 4.98 -6.03
CA THR A 160 6.14 5.39 -7.25
C THR A 160 6.91 6.71 -7.11
N TYR A 161 6.74 7.46 -6.02
CA TYR A 161 7.53 8.67 -5.70
C TYR A 161 8.55 8.43 -4.58
#